data_AF-M3VGV9-F1
#
_entry.id   AF-M3VGV9-F1
#
_cell.length_a   1.000
_cell.length_b   1.000
_cell.length_c   1.000
_cell.angle_alpha   90.00
_cell.angle_beta   90.00
_cell.angle_gamma   90.00
#
_symmetry.space_group_name_H-M   'P 1'
#
loop_
_entity.id
_entity.type
_entity.pdbx_description
1 polymer ?
#
loop_
_entity_poly.entity_id
_entity_poly.type
_entity_poly.pdbx_seq_one_letter_code
_entity_poly.pdbx_strand_id
1 'polypeptide(L)'
;MKPTEYRRRRDLIWRRVRQQMRSILMFDGVPVTPEHREAAAQKILFPVRRAREESTQLATDFFNGEAVRAGRPQVSAGRSPFYPREAVEAVLERATASKVRIDGLDVVPATPTQTARVEGLEVAPTRSVVIEGLDDLGVELERARVEIDESNRRDPAVVEKVNLRVDRAIIRHIEQAARDTIVAAVEAEEERSGDPIGWARVLTGAESCGFCAMLASRGPIYKTEETAQRRGKNQEEGKYHDGCDCLIVPVFDIDDDWVGKDAWENLEQLWIESDGRKDFEKRIRELRDRGDLDPYVGAADSGTATREPPGPPVPPVTKSAAGGDDDKSGINWPPHLKYGTKDHPHPHRKPVWTAQERVDRQAALGIDLHGEELYQHEIESVERMQALGAELKWIRRLGTEGQTTNDAVWIGGGEDRRGRRTDIEIELKATKAKQSSIIDVITKCFVRAEKADRRGDAHADKKNFVIDIGDGELTDTLNRQLSMFNERRRDRIPPRQIEGLWIMTRGNLVEVEMQ
;
A
#
# COMPACT_ATOMS: atom_id res chain seq x y z
N MET A 1 25.87 2.92 -11.98
CA MET A 1 25.28 2.35 -13.22
C MET A 1 23.98 3.10 -13.46
N LYS A 2 23.65 3.50 -14.70
CA LYS A 2 22.36 4.19 -14.93
C LYS A 2 21.19 3.22 -14.68
N PRO A 3 20.03 3.67 -14.17
CA PRO A 3 18.87 2.82 -13.98
C PRO A 3 18.45 2.06 -15.24
N THR A 4 18.42 2.73 -16.40
CA THR A 4 18.13 2.10 -17.71
C THR A 4 19.02 0.91 -18.05
N GLU A 5 20.31 0.99 -17.71
CA GLU A 5 21.28 -0.09 -17.90
C GLU A 5 21.06 -1.25 -16.93
N TYR A 6 20.78 -0.94 -15.66
CA TYR A 6 20.40 -1.93 -14.65
C TYR A 6 19.20 -2.76 -15.13
N ARG A 7 18.14 -2.10 -15.62
CA ARG A 7 16.94 -2.76 -16.14
C ARG A 7 17.27 -3.69 -17.30
N ARG A 8 18.00 -3.20 -18.30
CA ARG A 8 18.37 -3.99 -19.48
C ARG A 8 19.14 -5.25 -19.09
N ARG A 9 20.11 -5.13 -18.17
CA ARG A 9 20.90 -6.28 -17.70
C ARG A 9 20.05 -7.25 -16.88
N ARG A 10 19.18 -6.76 -16.01
CA ARG A 10 18.28 -7.59 -15.20
C ARG A 10 17.27 -8.34 -16.08
N ASP A 11 16.68 -7.67 -17.06
CA ASP A 11 15.73 -8.28 -18.00
C ASP A 11 16.39 -9.39 -18.83
N LEU A 12 17.68 -9.27 -19.16
CA LEU A 12 18.44 -10.36 -19.80
C LEU A 12 18.59 -11.58 -18.89
N ILE A 13 18.85 -11.38 -17.60
CA ILE A 13 18.90 -12.46 -16.59
C ILE A 13 17.53 -13.16 -16.55
N TRP A 14 16.45 -12.39 -16.44
CA TRP A 14 15.09 -12.92 -16.35
C TRP A 14 14.66 -13.67 -17.60
N ARG A 15 14.93 -13.11 -18.79
CA ARG A 15 14.60 -13.75 -20.08
C ARG A 15 15.27 -15.11 -20.20
N ARG A 16 16.54 -15.24 -19.79
CA ARG A 16 17.26 -16.52 -19.83
C ARG A 16 16.60 -17.57 -18.93
N VAL A 17 16.25 -17.18 -17.70
CA VAL A 17 15.59 -18.08 -16.74
C VAL A 17 14.19 -18.48 -17.24
N ARG A 18 13.37 -17.52 -17.67
CA ARG A 18 12.03 -17.78 -18.24
C ARG A 18 12.08 -18.72 -19.43
N GLN A 19 13.03 -18.53 -20.34
CA GLN A 19 13.20 -19.40 -21.50
C GLN A 19 13.54 -20.84 -21.10
N GLN A 20 14.42 -21.01 -20.11
CA GLN A 20 14.78 -22.34 -19.60
C GLN A 20 13.62 -23.01 -18.87
N MET A 21 12.91 -22.28 -18.00
CA MET A 21 11.74 -22.80 -17.27
C MET A 21 10.63 -23.23 -18.21
N ARG A 22 10.30 -22.37 -19.18
CA ARG A 22 9.32 -22.67 -20.22
C ARG A 22 9.71 -23.92 -21.01
N SER A 23 10.97 -24.03 -21.41
CA SER A 23 11.47 -25.22 -22.09
C SER A 23 11.28 -26.47 -21.23
N ILE A 24 11.68 -26.44 -19.96
CA ILE A 24 11.56 -27.59 -19.04
C ILE A 24 10.09 -28.04 -18.92
N LEU A 25 9.17 -27.11 -18.65
CA LEU A 25 7.75 -27.45 -18.47
C LEU A 25 7.07 -27.88 -19.77
N MET A 26 7.48 -27.35 -20.93
CA MET A 26 6.96 -27.77 -22.23
C MET A 26 7.41 -29.18 -22.62
N PHE A 27 8.64 -29.58 -22.29
CA PHE A 27 9.15 -30.92 -22.60
C PHE A 27 8.75 -31.97 -21.56
N ASP A 28 8.85 -31.66 -20.27
CA ASP A 28 8.60 -32.63 -19.20
C ASP A 28 7.13 -32.65 -18.71
N GLY A 29 6.35 -31.62 -19.08
CA GLY A 29 5.01 -31.36 -18.54
C GLY A 29 5.02 -30.74 -17.14
N VAL A 30 3.86 -30.28 -16.69
CA VAL A 30 3.64 -29.68 -15.38
C VAL A 30 3.87 -30.68 -14.25
N PRO A 31 4.75 -30.45 -13.26
CA PRO A 31 5.05 -31.44 -12.23
C PRO A 31 3.93 -31.59 -11.19
N VAL A 32 3.14 -32.66 -11.33
CA VAL A 32 1.96 -32.92 -10.47
C VAL A 32 2.23 -33.93 -9.34
N THR A 33 3.35 -34.69 -9.41
CA THR A 33 3.78 -35.61 -8.34
C THR A 33 5.06 -35.12 -7.67
N PRO A 34 5.42 -35.61 -6.47
CA PRO A 34 6.69 -35.31 -5.84
C PRO A 34 7.91 -35.63 -6.71
N GLU A 35 7.91 -36.76 -7.41
CA GLU A 35 9.01 -37.21 -8.27
C GLU A 35 9.19 -36.27 -9.48
N HIS A 36 8.07 -35.85 -10.08
CA HIS A 36 8.09 -34.85 -11.14
C HIS A 36 8.64 -33.50 -10.65
N ARG A 37 8.28 -33.10 -9.43
CA ARG A 37 8.76 -31.86 -8.81
C ARG A 37 10.26 -31.91 -8.53
N GLU A 38 10.76 -33.02 -8.00
CA GLU A 38 12.19 -33.22 -7.78
C GLU A 38 12.98 -33.15 -9.09
N ALA A 39 12.54 -33.87 -10.13
CA ALA A 39 13.19 -33.88 -11.43
C ALA A 39 13.22 -32.49 -12.09
N ALA A 40 12.10 -31.76 -12.05
CA ALA A 40 12.03 -30.38 -12.53
C ALA A 40 12.91 -29.44 -11.69
N ALA A 41 12.92 -29.59 -10.37
CA ALA A 41 13.73 -28.78 -9.47
C ALA A 41 15.24 -28.97 -9.73
N GLN A 42 15.70 -30.19 -9.99
CA GLN A 42 17.10 -30.46 -10.35
C GLN A 42 17.53 -29.70 -11.62
N LYS A 43 16.65 -29.61 -12.62
CA LYS A 43 16.92 -28.87 -13.88
C LYS A 43 16.85 -27.35 -13.69
N ILE A 44 15.94 -26.86 -12.84
CA ILE A 44 15.72 -25.42 -12.61
C ILE A 44 16.76 -24.82 -11.63
N LEU A 45 17.28 -25.61 -10.70
CA LEU A 45 18.08 -25.12 -9.57
C LEU A 45 19.33 -24.36 -10.00
N PHE A 46 20.13 -24.91 -10.91
CA PHE A 46 21.37 -24.28 -11.35
C PHE A 46 21.14 -22.95 -12.08
N PRO A 47 20.23 -22.86 -13.08
CA PRO A 47 19.79 -21.59 -13.64
C PRO A 47 19.40 -20.54 -12.60
N VAL A 48 18.61 -20.92 -11.59
CA VAL A 48 18.12 -19.98 -10.58
C VAL A 48 19.25 -19.51 -9.66
N ARG A 49 20.14 -20.39 -9.23
CA ARG A 49 21.32 -20.01 -8.42
C ARG A 49 22.21 -19.03 -9.16
N ARG A 50 22.54 -19.33 -10.41
CA ARG A 50 23.31 -18.44 -11.27
C ARG A 50 22.61 -17.08 -11.45
N ALA A 51 21.30 -17.08 -11.68
CA ALA A 51 20.54 -15.84 -11.81
C ALA A 51 20.49 -15.02 -10.51
N ARG A 52 20.44 -15.68 -9.34
CA ARG A 52 20.55 -15.01 -8.04
C ARG A 52 21.92 -14.35 -7.86
N GLU A 53 23.00 -15.05 -8.19
CA GLU A 53 24.36 -14.49 -8.15
C GLU A 53 24.51 -13.29 -9.11
N GLU A 54 24.05 -13.44 -10.36
CA GLU A 54 24.06 -12.36 -11.36
C GLU A 54 23.21 -11.15 -10.90
N SER A 55 22.05 -11.39 -10.28
CA SER A 55 21.15 -10.33 -9.78
C SER A 55 21.72 -9.62 -8.54
N THR A 56 22.32 -10.38 -7.60
CA THR A 56 23.06 -9.83 -6.46
C THR A 56 24.20 -8.93 -6.92
N GLN A 57 25.06 -9.41 -7.83
CA GLN A 57 26.16 -8.60 -8.36
C GLN A 57 25.64 -7.34 -9.05
N LEU A 58 24.60 -7.47 -9.87
CA LEU A 58 24.01 -6.35 -10.59
C LEU A 58 23.42 -5.31 -9.63
N ALA A 59 22.79 -5.73 -8.53
CA ALA A 59 22.28 -4.84 -7.50
C ALA A 59 23.40 -4.12 -6.74
N THR A 60 24.51 -4.80 -6.46
CA THR A 60 25.70 -4.14 -5.88
C THR A 60 26.33 -3.15 -6.85
N ASP A 61 26.51 -3.49 -8.13
CA ASP A 61 27.06 -2.58 -9.15
C ASP A 61 26.19 -1.32 -9.28
N PHE A 62 24.88 -1.51 -9.19
CA PHE A 62 23.91 -0.43 -9.15
C PHE A 62 24.12 0.45 -7.93
N PHE A 63 24.04 -0.13 -6.73
CA PHE A 63 24.23 0.59 -5.47
C PHE A 63 25.57 1.32 -5.40
N ASN A 64 26.68 0.68 -5.78
CA ASN A 64 28.02 1.28 -5.79
C ASN A 64 28.17 2.43 -6.78
N GLY A 65 27.47 2.35 -7.92
CA GLY A 65 27.46 3.45 -8.87
C GLY A 65 26.80 4.71 -8.29
N GLU A 66 25.89 4.53 -7.35
CA GLU A 66 25.13 5.61 -6.71
C GLU A 66 25.88 6.12 -5.47
N ALA A 67 26.48 5.22 -4.70
CA ALA A 67 27.44 5.57 -3.66
C ALA A 67 28.54 6.51 -4.20
N VAL A 68 29.15 6.19 -5.34
CA VAL A 68 30.17 7.06 -5.96
C VAL A 68 29.62 8.44 -6.32
N ARG A 69 28.39 8.54 -6.83
CA ARG A 69 27.78 9.85 -7.17
C ARG A 69 27.55 10.71 -5.93
N ALA A 70 27.14 10.09 -4.83
CA ALA A 70 26.93 10.73 -3.55
C ALA A 70 28.24 10.94 -2.75
N GLY A 71 29.42 10.68 -3.33
CA GLY A 71 30.71 10.80 -2.64
C GLY A 71 30.92 9.78 -1.51
N ARG A 72 30.22 8.64 -1.57
CA ARG A 72 30.21 7.59 -0.55
C ARG A 72 31.13 6.42 -0.89
N PRO A 73 31.61 5.67 0.13
CA PRO A 73 32.39 4.46 -0.08
C PRO A 73 31.58 3.37 -0.79
N GLN A 74 32.25 2.59 -1.64
CA GLN A 74 31.65 1.43 -2.28
C GLN A 74 31.64 0.21 -1.35
N VAL A 75 30.63 -0.65 -1.51
CA VAL A 75 30.52 -1.93 -0.81
C VAL A 75 30.93 -3.10 -1.72
N SER A 76 31.56 -4.14 -1.18
CA SER A 76 31.84 -5.35 -1.95
C SER A 76 30.55 -6.15 -2.17
N ALA A 77 30.38 -6.74 -3.36
CA ALA A 77 29.26 -7.65 -3.59
C ALA A 77 29.39 -8.86 -2.66
N GLY A 78 28.43 -9.00 -1.74
CA GLY A 78 28.28 -10.21 -0.95
C GLY A 78 27.97 -11.41 -1.85
N ARG A 79 28.23 -12.63 -1.35
CA ARG A 79 27.71 -13.82 -2.05
C ARG A 79 26.20 -13.88 -1.88
N SER A 80 25.48 -14.21 -2.95
CA SER A 80 24.05 -14.54 -2.82
C SER A 80 23.89 -15.66 -1.77
N PRO A 81 22.93 -15.53 -0.84
CA PRO A 81 22.62 -16.61 0.10
C PRO A 81 22.37 -17.93 -0.62
N PHE A 82 22.75 -19.04 0.03
CA PHE A 82 22.54 -20.38 -0.50
C PHE A 82 21.06 -20.61 -0.80
N TYR A 83 20.76 -21.07 -2.02
CA TYR A 83 19.39 -21.32 -2.46
C TYR A 83 19.13 -22.83 -2.56
N PRO A 84 18.33 -23.42 -1.65
CA PRO A 84 18.13 -24.87 -1.57
C PRO A 84 17.21 -25.39 -2.69
N ARG A 85 17.29 -26.70 -3.00
CA ARG A 85 16.44 -27.35 -4.01
C ARG A 85 14.98 -27.34 -3.58
N GLU A 86 14.76 -27.54 -2.29
CA GLU A 86 13.48 -27.58 -1.60
C GLU A 86 12.70 -26.26 -1.81
N ALA A 87 13.41 -25.13 -1.97
CA ALA A 87 12.76 -23.86 -2.30
C ALA A 87 12.16 -23.84 -3.71
N VAL A 88 12.79 -24.54 -4.68
CA VAL A 88 12.23 -24.71 -6.04
C VAL A 88 11.05 -25.69 -6.00
N GLU A 89 11.17 -26.79 -5.27
CA GLU A 89 10.09 -27.77 -5.11
C GLU A 89 8.84 -27.14 -4.49
N ALA A 90 9.01 -26.32 -3.46
CA ALA A 90 7.92 -25.57 -2.83
C ALA A 90 7.28 -24.52 -3.77
N VAL A 91 8.05 -23.95 -4.70
CA VAL A 91 7.50 -23.06 -5.74
C VAL A 91 6.66 -23.86 -6.73
N LEU A 92 7.19 -25.00 -7.20
CA LEU A 92 6.48 -25.87 -8.13
C LEU A 92 5.18 -26.41 -7.51
N GLU A 93 5.24 -26.91 -6.27
CA GLU A 93 4.08 -27.39 -5.53
C GLU A 93 2.97 -26.35 -5.41
N ARG A 94 3.31 -25.12 -4.98
CA ARG A 94 2.31 -24.04 -4.87
C ARG A 94 1.73 -23.65 -6.22
N ALA A 95 2.54 -23.67 -7.28
CA ALA A 95 2.08 -23.33 -8.63
C ALA A 95 1.11 -24.39 -9.19
N THR A 96 1.27 -25.65 -8.81
CA THR A 96 0.49 -26.80 -9.30
C THR A 96 -0.66 -27.22 -8.37
N ALA A 97 -0.65 -26.82 -7.10
CA ALA A 97 -1.72 -27.12 -6.14
C ALA A 97 -3.06 -26.39 -6.43
N SER A 98 -3.05 -25.35 -7.26
CA SER A 98 -4.25 -24.53 -7.53
C SER A 98 -4.86 -24.84 -8.90
N LYS A 99 -6.20 -25.00 -8.94
CA LYS A 99 -6.94 -25.13 -10.21
C LYS A 99 -6.58 -24.03 -11.21
N VAL A 100 -6.51 -24.37 -12.49
CA VAL A 100 -6.18 -23.44 -13.57
C VAL A 100 -7.43 -23.09 -14.35
N ARG A 101 -7.58 -21.80 -14.68
CA ARG A 101 -8.59 -21.36 -15.64
C ARG A 101 -8.00 -21.48 -17.03
N ILE A 102 -8.66 -22.27 -17.88
CA ILE A 102 -8.34 -22.42 -19.29
C ILE A 102 -9.45 -21.72 -20.06
N ASP A 103 -9.07 -20.81 -20.95
CA ASP A 103 -10.02 -20.07 -21.78
C ASP A 103 -10.19 -20.88 -23.08
N GLY A 104 -11.43 -21.27 -23.43
CA GLY A 104 -11.74 -21.97 -24.69
C GLY A 104 -11.63 -23.50 -24.71
N LEU A 105 -11.70 -24.19 -23.55
CA LEU A 105 -11.93 -25.64 -23.53
C LEU A 105 -13.43 -25.90 -23.37
N ASP A 106 -14.04 -26.64 -24.30
CA ASP A 106 -15.36 -27.25 -24.10
C ASP A 106 -15.24 -28.28 -22.97
N VAL A 107 -15.30 -27.82 -21.71
CA VAL A 107 -15.36 -28.70 -20.57
C VAL A 107 -16.77 -29.24 -20.51
N VAL A 108 -16.98 -30.40 -21.14
CA VAL A 108 -18.16 -31.23 -20.88
C VAL A 108 -18.13 -31.55 -19.38
N PRO A 109 -19.11 -31.09 -18.58
CA PRO A 109 -19.15 -31.45 -17.18
C PRO A 109 -19.28 -32.98 -17.08
N ALA A 110 -18.34 -33.62 -16.39
CA ALA A 110 -18.49 -35.02 -16.03
C ALA A 110 -19.76 -35.16 -15.18
N THR A 111 -20.82 -35.71 -15.77
CA THR A 111 -22.00 -36.13 -15.01
C THR A 111 -21.54 -37.13 -13.93
N PRO A 112 -22.08 -37.07 -12.70
CA PRO A 112 -21.72 -38.01 -11.67
C PRO A 112 -22.11 -39.41 -12.14
N THR A 113 -21.13 -40.28 -12.35
CA THR A 113 -21.37 -41.69 -12.68
C THR A 113 -22.03 -42.33 -11.48
N GLN A 114 -23.37 -42.41 -11.51
CA GLN A 114 -24.08 -43.40 -10.71
C GLN A 114 -23.62 -44.77 -11.19
N THR A 115 -23.16 -45.57 -10.23
CA THR A 115 -22.66 -46.93 -10.44
C THR A 115 -23.65 -47.77 -11.23
N ALA A 116 -23.30 -48.16 -12.46
CA ALA A 116 -23.90 -49.28 -13.14
C ALA A 116 -22.78 -50.09 -13.82
N ARG A 117 -22.63 -51.32 -13.34
CA ARG A 117 -21.72 -52.33 -13.86
C ARG A 117 -22.28 -52.81 -15.21
N VAL A 118 -21.54 -52.63 -16.30
CA VAL A 118 -21.77 -53.39 -17.54
C VAL A 118 -20.40 -53.81 -18.07
N GLU A 119 -20.24 -55.12 -18.26
CA GLU A 119 -19.06 -55.76 -18.81
C GLU A 119 -18.94 -55.51 -20.31
N GLY A 120 -17.71 -55.31 -20.78
CA GLY A 120 -17.27 -55.68 -22.13
C GLY A 120 -17.43 -54.62 -23.24
N LEU A 121 -16.31 -54.40 -23.93
CA LEU A 121 -16.08 -53.70 -25.20
C LEU A 121 -15.89 -52.16 -25.19
N GLU A 122 -14.66 -51.79 -25.54
CA GLU A 122 -14.23 -50.46 -25.99
C GLU A 122 -14.83 -50.12 -27.37
N VAL A 123 -15.43 -48.92 -27.50
CA VAL A 123 -15.53 -48.19 -28.78
C VAL A 123 -15.48 -46.68 -28.49
N ALA A 124 -14.54 -45.98 -29.13
CA ALA A 124 -14.47 -44.52 -29.14
C ALA A 124 -15.60 -43.91 -29.98
N PRO A 125 -16.22 -42.78 -29.57
CA PRO A 125 -17.00 -41.98 -30.49
C PRO A 125 -16.38 -40.58 -30.66
N THR A 126 -15.83 -40.34 -31.85
CA THR A 126 -15.92 -39.03 -32.52
C THR A 126 -17.40 -38.68 -32.72
N ARG A 127 -17.86 -37.55 -32.18
CA ARG A 127 -19.10 -36.89 -32.63
C ARG A 127 -18.98 -35.38 -32.58
N SER A 128 -18.92 -34.80 -33.77
CA SER A 128 -19.32 -33.43 -34.06
C SER A 128 -20.83 -33.26 -33.82
N VAL A 129 -21.23 -32.23 -33.08
CA VAL A 129 -22.61 -31.75 -33.04
C VAL A 129 -22.58 -30.25 -33.30
N VAL A 130 -23.18 -29.83 -34.42
CA VAL A 130 -23.52 -28.43 -34.69
C VAL A 130 -24.80 -28.14 -33.91
N ILE A 131 -24.78 -27.15 -33.02
CA ILE A 131 -25.98 -26.62 -32.36
C ILE A 131 -26.09 -25.15 -32.74
N GLU A 132 -27.09 -24.84 -33.56
CA GLU A 132 -27.55 -23.48 -33.82
C GLU A 132 -28.28 -22.96 -32.57
N GLY A 133 -27.87 -21.78 -32.08
CA GLY A 133 -28.42 -21.15 -30.88
C GLY A 133 -27.36 -20.48 -30.00
N LEU A 134 -26.45 -19.72 -30.62
CA LEU A 134 -25.71 -18.63 -29.94
C LEU A 134 -26.80 -17.60 -29.57
N ASP A 135 -27.00 -17.21 -28.31
CA ASP A 135 -26.26 -16.08 -27.76
C ASP A 135 -26.28 -16.03 -26.20
N ASP A 136 -27.11 -16.83 -25.52
CA ASP A 136 -27.36 -16.64 -24.08
C ASP A 136 -26.85 -17.77 -23.15
N LEU A 137 -26.28 -18.84 -23.71
CA LEU A 137 -25.55 -19.87 -22.93
C LEU A 137 -24.01 -19.72 -23.00
N GLY A 138 -23.51 -18.79 -23.84
CA GLY A 138 -22.07 -18.60 -24.07
C GLY A 138 -21.29 -18.05 -22.87
N VAL A 139 -21.96 -17.41 -21.91
CA VAL A 139 -21.28 -16.76 -20.77
C VAL A 139 -21.03 -17.73 -19.60
N GLU A 140 -21.81 -18.82 -19.49
CA GLU A 140 -21.70 -19.77 -18.38
C GLU A 140 -20.76 -20.96 -18.68
N LEU A 141 -20.50 -21.28 -19.96
CA LEU A 141 -19.51 -22.28 -20.37
C LEU A 141 -18.05 -21.77 -20.33
N GLU A 142 -17.82 -20.45 -20.26
CA GLU A 142 -16.51 -19.79 -20.41
C GLU A 142 -15.60 -19.77 -19.15
N ARG A 143 -15.92 -20.55 -18.10
CA ARG A 143 -15.29 -20.40 -16.76
C ARG A 143 -14.90 -21.70 -16.05
N ALA A 144 -14.60 -22.76 -16.78
CA ALA A 144 -14.16 -24.00 -16.14
C ALA A 144 -12.77 -23.84 -15.47
N ARG A 145 -12.71 -24.13 -14.16
CA ARG A 145 -11.47 -24.31 -13.41
C ARG A 145 -11.10 -25.78 -13.45
N VAL A 146 -10.03 -26.12 -14.17
CA VAL A 146 -9.56 -27.49 -14.35
C VAL A 146 -8.56 -27.83 -13.25
N GLU A 147 -8.69 -29.03 -12.66
CA GLU A 147 -7.68 -29.59 -11.75
C GLU A 147 -6.47 -30.05 -12.57
N ILE A 148 -5.27 -29.73 -12.12
CA ILE A 148 -4.05 -30.16 -12.80
C ILE A 148 -3.72 -31.57 -12.31
N ASP A 149 -3.66 -32.52 -13.24
CA ASP A 149 -3.32 -33.90 -12.95
C ASP A 149 -2.48 -34.52 -14.07
N GLU A 150 -2.24 -35.82 -13.98
CA GLU A 150 -1.42 -36.54 -14.95
C GLU A 150 -2.04 -36.57 -16.35
N SER A 151 -3.37 -36.48 -16.48
CA SER A 151 -4.06 -36.53 -17.76
C SER A 151 -3.90 -35.24 -18.59
N ASN A 152 -3.69 -34.10 -17.92
CA ASN A 152 -3.61 -32.79 -18.58
C ASN A 152 -2.29 -32.05 -18.35
N ARG A 153 -1.31 -32.63 -17.63
CA ARG A 153 0.00 -32.00 -17.35
C ARG A 153 0.79 -31.58 -18.60
N ARG A 154 0.51 -32.17 -19.77
CA ARG A 154 1.17 -31.86 -21.05
C ARG A 154 0.29 -31.03 -21.99
N ASP A 155 -0.92 -30.67 -21.56
CA ASP A 155 -1.77 -29.78 -22.33
C ASP A 155 -1.07 -28.41 -22.47
N PRO A 156 -0.87 -27.89 -23.69
CA PRO A 156 -0.16 -26.63 -23.89
C PRO A 156 -0.74 -25.43 -23.13
N ALA A 157 -2.06 -25.36 -22.96
CA ALA A 157 -2.71 -24.29 -22.22
C ALA A 157 -2.50 -24.43 -20.71
N VAL A 158 -2.55 -25.66 -20.18
CA VAL A 158 -2.21 -25.95 -18.78
C VAL A 158 -0.74 -25.61 -18.51
N VAL A 159 0.17 -26.06 -19.37
CA VAL A 159 1.61 -25.81 -19.26
C VAL A 159 1.89 -24.31 -19.27
N GLU A 160 1.33 -23.55 -20.20
CA GLU A 160 1.58 -22.10 -20.30
C GLU A 160 1.08 -21.34 -19.05
N LYS A 161 -0.13 -21.64 -18.56
CA LYS A 161 -0.67 -20.98 -17.35
C LYS A 161 0.15 -21.32 -16.10
N VAL A 162 0.59 -22.57 -15.95
CA VAL A 162 1.44 -22.97 -14.83
C VAL A 162 2.83 -22.36 -14.97
N ASN A 163 3.42 -22.37 -16.16
CA ASN A 163 4.70 -21.72 -16.43
C ASN A 163 4.69 -20.25 -15.98
N LEU A 164 3.64 -19.49 -16.29
CA LEU A 164 3.50 -18.10 -15.83
C LEU A 164 3.47 -17.96 -14.30
N ARG A 165 2.90 -18.92 -13.57
CA ARG A 165 2.90 -18.92 -12.08
C ARG A 165 4.30 -19.22 -11.54
N VAL A 166 4.93 -20.27 -12.06
CA VAL A 166 6.29 -20.67 -11.66
C VAL A 166 7.27 -19.55 -11.97
N ASP A 167 7.22 -18.97 -13.18
CA ASP A 167 8.06 -17.86 -13.62
C ASP A 167 8.01 -16.69 -12.62
N ARG A 168 6.80 -16.23 -12.28
CA ARG A 168 6.62 -15.08 -11.37
C ARG A 168 7.14 -15.36 -9.95
N ALA A 169 6.99 -16.59 -9.46
CA ALA A 169 7.47 -16.99 -8.15
C ALA A 169 9.00 -17.17 -8.11
N ILE A 170 9.58 -17.80 -9.12
CA ILE A 170 11.04 -17.95 -9.25
C ILE A 170 11.72 -16.59 -9.43
N ILE A 171 11.17 -15.70 -10.26
CA ILE A 171 11.69 -14.34 -10.40
C ILE A 171 11.66 -13.60 -9.06
N ARG A 172 10.59 -13.73 -8.26
CA ARG A 172 10.57 -13.14 -6.91
C ARG A 172 11.73 -13.68 -6.06
N HIS A 173 12.02 -14.98 -6.13
CA HIS A 173 13.13 -15.57 -5.39
C HIS A 173 14.49 -15.07 -5.90
N ILE A 174 14.65 -14.85 -7.21
CA ILE A 174 15.87 -14.26 -7.79
C ILE A 174 16.08 -12.85 -7.27
N GLU A 175 15.04 -12.00 -7.35
CA GLU A 175 15.12 -10.61 -6.91
C GLU A 175 15.24 -10.45 -5.40
N GLN A 176 14.76 -11.43 -4.62
CA GLN A 176 14.94 -11.38 -3.17
C GLN A 176 16.42 -11.38 -2.79
N ALA A 177 17.29 -12.11 -3.51
CA ALA A 177 18.73 -12.08 -3.28
C ALA A 177 19.33 -10.68 -3.50
N ALA A 178 18.91 -10.00 -4.57
CA ALA A 178 19.32 -8.64 -4.87
C ALA A 178 18.86 -7.64 -3.80
N ARG A 179 17.60 -7.77 -3.35
CA ARG A 179 17.04 -6.93 -2.28
C ARG A 179 17.82 -7.12 -0.98
N ASP A 180 18.01 -8.36 -0.54
CA ASP A 180 18.75 -8.68 0.69
C ASP A 180 20.19 -8.12 0.65
N THR A 181 20.80 -8.05 -0.54
CA THR A 181 22.14 -7.47 -0.72
C THR A 181 22.15 -5.96 -0.50
N ILE A 182 21.15 -5.24 -1.03
CA ILE A 182 21.03 -3.79 -0.82
C ILE A 182 20.84 -3.51 0.67
N VAL A 183 20.01 -4.30 1.34
CA VAL A 183 19.78 -4.21 2.78
C VAL A 183 21.08 -4.36 3.56
N ALA A 184 21.80 -5.46 3.34
CA ALA A 184 23.05 -5.74 4.06
C ALA A 184 24.13 -4.69 3.77
N ALA A 185 24.15 -4.12 2.56
CA ALA A 185 25.05 -3.04 2.21
C ALA A 185 24.74 -1.76 3.00
N VAL A 186 23.46 -1.47 3.25
CA VAL A 186 23.03 -0.31 4.03
C VAL A 186 23.27 -0.51 5.51
N GLU A 187 22.98 -1.70 6.07
CA GLU A 187 23.30 -2.00 7.48
C GLU A 187 24.80 -1.81 7.76
N ALA A 188 25.66 -2.22 6.81
CA ALA A 188 27.11 -2.00 6.90
C ALA A 188 27.53 -0.53 6.73
N GLU A 189 26.66 0.34 6.20
CA GLU A 189 26.90 1.78 5.99
C GLU A 189 26.30 2.64 7.12
N GLU A 190 25.17 2.22 7.71
CA GLU A 190 24.50 2.83 8.88
C GLU A 190 25.49 3.01 10.04
N GLU A 191 26.37 2.02 10.24
CA GLU A 191 27.47 2.05 11.21
C GLU A 191 28.51 3.18 10.95
N ARG A 192 28.48 3.85 9.79
CA ARG A 192 29.51 4.79 9.34
C ARG A 192 28.99 6.16 8.88
N SER A 193 27.75 6.26 8.41
CA SER A 193 27.20 7.48 7.78
C SER A 193 25.92 8.02 8.42
N GLY A 194 25.41 7.37 9.46
CA GLY A 194 24.15 7.72 10.12
C GLY A 194 22.92 7.19 9.38
N ASP A 195 21.78 7.20 10.06
CA ASP A 195 20.55 6.57 9.57
C ASP A 195 20.01 7.29 8.31
N PRO A 196 19.46 6.54 7.32
CA PRO A 196 18.76 7.16 6.21
C PRO A 196 17.54 7.96 6.70
N ILE A 197 17.27 9.11 6.07
CA ILE A 197 16.06 9.92 6.35
C ILE A 197 14.77 9.16 6.03
N GLY A 198 14.87 8.16 5.15
CA GLY A 198 13.82 7.19 4.87
C GLY A 198 14.20 6.24 3.75
N TRP A 199 13.34 5.26 3.51
CA TRP A 199 13.47 4.28 2.45
C TRP A 199 12.43 4.56 1.36
N ALA A 200 12.81 4.36 0.11
CA ALA A 200 11.92 4.49 -1.05
C ALA A 200 11.76 3.16 -1.77
N ARG A 201 10.60 2.95 -2.41
CA ARG A 201 10.44 1.86 -3.38
C ARG A 201 10.76 2.37 -4.77
N VAL A 202 11.53 1.58 -5.51
CA VAL A 202 11.99 1.95 -6.85
C VAL A 202 11.53 0.88 -7.83
N LEU A 203 10.81 1.29 -8.88
CA LEU A 203 10.47 0.41 -9.98
C LEU A 203 11.72 0.17 -10.81
N THR A 204 12.09 -1.09 -11.05
CA THR A 204 13.25 -1.39 -11.88
C THR A 204 12.88 -2.15 -13.15
N GLY A 205 11.61 -2.24 -13.56
CA GLY A 205 11.24 -2.97 -14.78
C GLY A 205 10.01 -2.48 -15.53
N ALA A 206 9.80 -3.13 -16.67
CA ALA A 206 8.66 -2.92 -17.56
C ALA A 206 7.40 -3.67 -17.12
N GLU A 207 7.47 -4.53 -16.10
CA GLU A 207 6.35 -5.36 -15.65
C GLU A 207 5.76 -4.93 -14.30
N SER A 208 6.20 -3.77 -13.78
CA SER A 208 5.70 -3.20 -12.54
C SER A 208 4.18 -3.12 -12.53
N CYS A 209 3.55 -3.76 -11.54
CA CYS A 209 2.10 -3.68 -11.40
C CYS A 209 1.67 -2.34 -10.77
N GLY A 210 0.42 -1.94 -10.99
CA GLY A 210 -0.13 -0.70 -10.44
C GLY A 210 -0.03 -0.59 -8.91
N PHE A 211 -0.04 -1.71 -8.19
CA PHE A 211 0.18 -1.70 -6.74
C PHE A 211 1.61 -1.30 -6.36
N CYS A 212 2.62 -1.79 -7.09
CA CYS A 212 4.01 -1.45 -6.83
C CYS A 212 4.36 -0.06 -7.30
N ALA A 213 3.80 0.37 -8.44
CA ALA A 213 3.87 1.76 -8.87
C ALA A 213 3.29 2.72 -7.82
N MET A 214 2.20 2.32 -7.16
CA MET A 214 1.58 3.10 -6.08
C MET A 214 2.41 3.11 -4.80
N LEU A 215 3.21 2.07 -4.53
CA LEU A 215 4.17 2.10 -3.42
C LEU A 215 5.39 2.97 -3.76
N ALA A 216 5.88 2.90 -5.00
CA ALA A 216 7.00 3.71 -5.48
C ALA A 216 6.65 5.21 -5.57
N SER A 217 5.42 5.56 -5.94
CA SER A 217 4.93 6.95 -5.99
C SER A 217 4.92 7.68 -4.65
N ARG A 218 5.24 6.99 -3.54
CA ARG A 218 5.29 7.61 -2.21
C ARG A 218 6.67 8.19 -1.87
N GLY A 219 7.71 7.84 -2.62
CA GLY A 219 9.07 8.30 -2.33
C GLY A 219 9.64 7.76 -1.01
N PRO A 220 10.59 8.49 -0.38
CA PRO A 220 11.37 8.03 0.78
C PRO A 220 10.63 8.10 2.13
N ILE A 221 9.37 7.66 2.18
CA ILE A 221 8.55 7.80 3.41
C ILE A 221 8.65 6.60 4.37
N TYR A 222 9.30 5.52 3.95
CA TYR A 222 9.32 4.28 4.74
C TYR A 222 10.41 4.40 5.79
N LYS A 223 10.02 4.44 7.07
CA LYS A 223 10.96 4.68 8.18
C LYS A 223 12.01 3.59 8.37
N THR A 224 11.69 2.36 7.98
CA THR A 224 12.62 1.23 8.05
C THR A 224 12.60 0.43 6.77
N GLU A 225 13.71 -0.24 6.49
CA GLU A 225 13.83 -1.25 5.45
C GLU A 225 12.67 -2.25 5.51
N GLU A 226 12.38 -2.77 6.71
CA GLU A 226 11.30 -3.71 6.94
C GLU A 226 9.94 -3.14 6.49
N THR A 227 9.63 -1.88 6.83
CA THR A 227 8.40 -1.22 6.35
C THR A 227 8.37 -1.03 4.85
N ALA A 228 9.53 -0.80 4.22
CA ALA A 228 9.65 -0.65 2.78
C ALA A 228 9.41 -1.98 2.05
N GLN A 229 9.77 -3.13 2.64
CA GLN A 229 9.61 -4.47 2.02
C GLN A 229 8.19 -5.06 2.12
N ARG A 230 7.37 -4.59 3.07
CA ARG A 230 6.01 -5.13 3.32
C ARG A 230 5.03 -4.89 2.16
N ARG A 231 4.17 -5.88 1.89
CA ARG A 231 3.00 -5.76 1.01
C ARG A 231 1.81 -5.03 1.65
N GLY A 232 1.78 -4.86 2.98
CA GLY A 232 0.67 -4.21 3.71
C GLY A 232 0.77 -4.40 5.24
N LYS A 233 -0.12 -3.74 5.99
CA LYS A 233 -0.07 -3.63 7.48
C LYS A 233 -0.19 -4.94 8.26
N ASN A 234 -0.69 -6.04 7.66
CA ASN A 234 -1.03 -7.28 8.36
C ASN A 234 -0.43 -8.54 7.68
N GLN A 235 0.72 -8.44 7.03
CA GLN A 235 1.39 -9.61 6.45
C GLN A 235 2.86 -9.65 6.89
N GLU A 236 3.12 -10.33 8.02
CA GLU A 236 4.47 -10.63 8.49
C GLU A 236 5.24 -11.54 7.51
N GLU A 237 4.54 -12.38 6.73
CA GLU A 237 5.17 -13.36 5.83
C GLU A 237 5.26 -12.93 4.34
N GLY A 238 4.92 -11.68 4.02
CA GLY A 238 4.68 -11.24 2.63
C GLY A 238 5.64 -10.18 2.11
N LYS A 239 6.96 -10.38 2.16
CA LYS A 239 7.92 -9.49 1.49
C LYS A 239 7.82 -9.73 -0.03
N TYR A 240 7.33 -8.72 -0.77
CA TYR A 240 7.21 -8.67 -2.24
C TYR A 240 6.28 -9.65 -2.96
N HIS A 241 5.58 -9.10 -3.95
CA HIS A 241 4.88 -9.72 -5.08
C HIS A 241 5.49 -10.91 -5.85
N ASP A 242 4.74 -11.97 -6.20
CA ASP A 242 5.13 -12.78 -7.37
C ASP A 242 5.09 -11.89 -8.61
N GLY A 243 6.20 -11.84 -9.35
CA GLY A 243 6.37 -10.92 -10.47
C GLY A 243 6.54 -9.44 -10.09
N CYS A 244 6.90 -9.09 -8.84
CA CYS A 244 7.36 -7.71 -8.58
C CYS A 244 8.81 -7.55 -9.02
N ASP A 245 9.05 -6.47 -9.75
CA ASP A 245 10.32 -5.99 -10.27
C ASP A 245 10.79 -4.73 -9.52
N CYS A 246 10.28 -4.52 -8.30
CA CYS A 246 10.59 -3.38 -7.45
C CYS A 246 11.76 -3.68 -6.50
N LEU A 247 12.58 -2.66 -6.23
CA LEU A 247 13.59 -2.65 -5.18
C LEU A 247 13.20 -1.67 -4.08
N ILE A 248 13.96 -1.70 -2.98
CA ILE A 248 13.99 -0.64 -1.99
C ILE A 248 15.38 -0.02 -2.00
N VAL A 249 15.45 1.28 -1.75
CA VAL A 249 16.70 2.02 -1.62
C VAL A 249 16.63 2.91 -0.38
N PRO A 250 17.73 3.06 0.35
CA PRO A 250 17.83 4.10 1.37
C PRO A 250 17.92 5.47 0.69
N VAL A 251 17.36 6.49 1.31
CA VAL A 251 17.52 7.88 0.93
C VAL A 251 18.04 8.61 2.15
N PHE A 252 19.13 9.35 1.96
CA PHE A 252 19.83 10.06 3.03
C PHE A 252 19.67 11.57 2.92
N ASP A 253 19.45 12.06 1.70
CA ASP A 253 19.03 13.43 1.41
C ASP A 253 17.99 13.37 0.29
N ILE A 254 16.86 14.06 0.48
CA ILE A 254 15.75 14.08 -0.47
C ILE A 254 16.03 15.01 -1.65
N ASP A 255 16.84 16.05 -1.43
CA ASP A 255 17.19 17.06 -2.42
C ASP A 255 18.35 16.61 -3.31
N ASP A 256 19.13 15.62 -2.87
CA ASP A 256 20.14 14.93 -3.68
C ASP A 256 19.53 14.14 -4.85
N ASP A 257 20.36 13.82 -5.85
CA ASP A 257 20.03 12.94 -6.98
C ASP A 257 20.08 11.45 -6.55
N TRP A 258 19.13 11.05 -5.71
CA TRP A 258 19.04 9.68 -5.21
C TRP A 258 18.35 8.74 -6.21
N VAL A 259 18.60 7.46 -6.00
CA VAL A 259 18.23 6.37 -6.92
C VAL A 259 16.72 6.24 -7.10
N GLY A 260 16.21 6.56 -8.28
CA GLY A 260 14.77 6.47 -8.53
C GLY A 260 14.00 7.73 -8.19
N LYS A 261 14.68 8.85 -7.95
CA LYS A 261 14.06 10.17 -7.76
C LYS A 261 13.21 10.57 -8.95
N ASP A 262 13.76 10.58 -10.17
CA ASP A 262 13.00 10.86 -11.40
C ASP A 262 11.76 9.95 -11.54
N ALA A 263 11.92 8.67 -11.17
CA ALA A 263 10.84 7.69 -11.23
C ALA A 263 9.74 7.97 -10.21
N TRP A 264 10.14 8.30 -9.00
CA TRP A 264 9.24 8.72 -7.95
C TRP A 264 8.50 9.99 -8.36
N GLU A 265 9.17 11.04 -8.81
CA GLU A 265 8.55 12.30 -9.21
C GLU A 265 7.51 12.09 -10.31
N ASN A 266 7.83 11.30 -11.33
CA ASN A 266 6.88 10.97 -12.41
C ASN A 266 5.66 10.16 -11.91
N LEU A 267 5.90 9.14 -11.06
CA LEU A 267 4.82 8.30 -10.50
C LEU A 267 3.96 9.06 -9.50
N GLU A 268 4.58 9.96 -8.75
CA GLU A 268 3.93 10.85 -7.80
C GLU A 268 3.03 11.84 -8.53
N GLN A 269 3.52 12.46 -9.59
CA GLN A 269 2.72 13.32 -10.46
C GLN A 269 1.52 12.56 -11.04
N LEU A 270 1.75 11.35 -11.59
CA LEU A 270 0.67 10.51 -12.10
C LEU A 270 -0.35 10.13 -11.00
N TRP A 271 0.12 9.92 -9.76
CA TRP A 271 -0.74 9.65 -8.62
C TRP A 271 -1.59 10.86 -8.23
N ILE A 272 -1.01 12.06 -8.23
CA ILE A 272 -1.71 13.34 -7.98
C ILE A 272 -2.81 13.56 -9.02
N GLU A 273 -2.53 13.27 -10.29
CA GLU A 273 -3.47 13.43 -11.41
C GLU A 273 -4.57 12.36 -11.46
N SER A 274 -4.45 11.30 -10.67
CA SER A 274 -5.40 10.18 -10.67
C SER A 274 -6.53 10.39 -9.67
N ASP A 275 -7.76 10.01 -10.02
CA ASP A 275 -8.89 10.01 -9.05
C ASP A 275 -8.86 8.77 -8.14
N GLY A 276 -7.77 8.67 -7.39
CA GLY A 276 -7.50 7.59 -6.46
C GLY A 276 -6.99 6.30 -7.12
N ARG A 277 -6.89 5.26 -6.28
CA ARG A 277 -6.12 4.05 -6.57
C ARG A 277 -6.57 3.31 -7.84
N LYS A 278 -7.87 3.22 -8.10
CA LYS A 278 -8.38 2.47 -9.27
C LYS A 278 -8.02 3.15 -10.58
N ASP A 279 -8.11 4.48 -10.64
CA ASP A 279 -7.72 5.26 -11.81
C ASP A 279 -6.21 5.18 -12.02
N PHE A 280 -5.42 5.34 -10.95
CA PHE A 280 -3.96 5.18 -11.01
C PHE A 280 -3.54 3.80 -11.52
N GLU A 281 -4.08 2.72 -10.96
CA GLU A 281 -3.77 1.35 -11.40
C GLU A 281 -4.16 1.09 -12.86
N LYS A 282 -5.22 1.77 -13.35
CA LYS A 282 -5.62 1.72 -14.77
C LYS A 282 -4.60 2.45 -15.65
N ARG A 283 -4.21 3.68 -15.29
CA ARG A 283 -3.21 4.46 -16.05
C ARG A 283 -1.85 3.77 -16.11
N ILE A 284 -1.39 3.19 -15.00
CA ILE A 284 -0.16 2.38 -14.98
C ILE A 284 -0.27 1.20 -15.94
N ARG A 285 -1.43 0.53 -15.98
CA ARG A 285 -1.67 -0.58 -16.93
C ARG A 285 -1.60 -0.08 -18.37
N GLU A 286 -2.25 1.03 -18.69
CA GLU A 286 -2.25 1.62 -20.04
C GLU A 286 -0.86 2.08 -20.48
N LEU A 287 -0.06 2.67 -19.59
CA LEU A 287 1.35 3.00 -19.87
C LEU A 287 2.16 1.74 -20.15
N ARG A 288 1.98 0.70 -19.32
CA ARG A 288 2.70 -0.56 -19.45
C ARG A 288 2.36 -1.27 -20.76
N ASP A 289 1.07 -1.35 -21.10
CA ASP A 289 0.59 -2.06 -22.28
C ASP A 289 1.04 -1.36 -23.58
N ARG A 290 1.31 -0.04 -23.54
CA ARG A 290 1.94 0.73 -24.62
C ARG A 290 3.46 0.64 -24.67
N GLY A 291 4.10 0.08 -23.64
CA GLY A 291 5.56 0.10 -23.48
C GLY A 291 6.12 1.44 -22.97
N ASP A 292 5.23 2.37 -22.61
CA ASP A 292 5.54 3.73 -22.14
C ASP A 292 5.70 3.81 -20.62
N LEU A 293 5.49 2.71 -19.89
CA LEU A 293 5.85 2.61 -18.47
C LEU A 293 7.37 2.45 -18.36
N ASP A 294 8.08 3.49 -18.79
CA ASP A 294 9.46 3.70 -18.45
C ASP A 294 9.51 4.59 -17.20
N PRO A 295 9.70 4.03 -16.00
CA PRO A 295 9.83 4.84 -14.79
C PRO A 295 11.01 5.83 -14.81
N TYR A 296 11.88 5.85 -15.83
CA TYR A 296 13.05 6.74 -15.91
C TYR A 296 13.16 7.52 -17.22
N VAL A 297 12.19 7.39 -18.12
CA VAL A 297 12.09 8.22 -19.31
C VAL A 297 10.74 8.89 -19.20
N GLY A 298 10.77 10.19 -18.89
CA GLY A 298 9.58 11.04 -18.92
C GLY A 298 8.81 10.78 -20.21
N ALA A 299 7.48 10.85 -20.11
CA ALA A 299 6.56 10.68 -21.23
C ALA A 299 7.17 11.21 -22.53
N ALA A 300 7.25 10.33 -23.53
CA ALA A 300 7.90 10.62 -24.80
C ALA A 300 7.50 12.01 -25.33
N ASP A 301 8.55 12.75 -25.65
CA ASP A 301 8.58 14.05 -26.29
C ASP A 301 7.49 14.20 -27.36
N SER A 302 6.44 14.98 -27.05
CA SER A 302 5.43 15.38 -28.02
C SER A 302 5.35 16.90 -28.10
N GLY A 303 6.25 17.47 -28.92
CA GLY A 303 6.00 18.65 -29.73
C GLY A 303 5.92 20.00 -29.00
N THR A 304 7.05 20.73 -29.04
CA THR A 304 7.15 22.20 -29.20
C THR A 304 5.97 23.03 -28.68
N ALA A 305 5.96 23.31 -27.38
CA ALA A 305 5.40 24.54 -26.84
C ALA A 305 6.46 25.18 -25.94
N THR A 306 6.78 26.43 -26.21
CA THR A 306 7.71 27.26 -25.42
C THR A 306 7.30 27.22 -23.94
N ARG A 307 8.09 26.53 -23.11
CA ARG A 307 7.91 26.49 -21.64
C ARG A 307 8.29 27.84 -21.06
N GLU A 308 7.31 28.56 -20.52
CA GLU A 308 7.56 29.53 -19.46
C GLU A 308 8.15 28.81 -18.24
N PRO A 309 9.02 29.47 -17.44
CA PRO A 309 9.60 28.88 -16.25
C PRO A 309 8.48 28.40 -15.31
N PRO A 310 8.57 27.17 -14.77
CA PRO A 310 7.53 26.64 -13.90
C PRO A 310 7.38 27.52 -12.66
N GLY A 311 6.13 27.85 -12.34
CA GLY A 311 5.77 28.40 -11.03
C GLY A 311 6.15 27.44 -9.90
N PRO A 312 6.19 27.92 -8.65
CA PRO A 312 6.71 27.17 -7.52
C PRO A 312 5.98 25.81 -7.35
N PRO A 313 6.71 24.75 -6.97
CA PRO A 313 6.23 23.38 -6.99
C PRO A 313 5.06 23.15 -6.03
N VAL A 314 4.00 22.50 -6.52
CA VAL A 314 2.84 22.07 -5.73
C VAL A 314 3.12 20.67 -5.16
N PRO A 315 2.80 20.38 -3.89
CA PRO A 315 3.26 19.16 -3.26
C PRO A 315 2.37 17.92 -3.38
N PRO A 316 2.94 16.72 -3.16
CA PRO A 316 2.23 15.45 -3.19
C PRO A 316 1.42 15.15 -1.93
N VAL A 317 0.24 14.58 -2.14
CA VAL A 317 -0.68 14.16 -1.07
C VAL A 317 -0.30 12.77 -0.56
N THR A 318 0.47 12.70 0.53
CA THR A 318 0.71 11.44 1.25
C THR A 318 -0.26 11.26 2.44
N LYS A 319 -0.55 10.00 2.77
CA LYS A 319 -1.26 9.60 3.99
C LYS A 319 -0.27 8.84 4.88
N SER A 320 0.09 9.39 6.04
CA SER A 320 0.31 8.63 7.28
C SER A 320 0.45 9.50 8.54
N ALA A 321 -0.23 9.04 9.59
CA ALA A 321 0.02 9.22 11.02
C ALA A 321 0.15 10.65 11.59
N ALA A 322 -0.95 11.18 12.14
CA ALA A 322 -0.84 11.92 13.40
C ALA A 322 -0.43 10.89 14.49
N GLY A 323 0.64 11.10 15.26
CA GLY A 323 1.42 12.33 15.42
C GLY A 323 2.03 12.49 16.81
N GLY A 324 2.70 13.64 16.97
CA GLY A 324 3.22 14.25 18.20
C GLY A 324 4.57 13.70 18.64
N ASP A 325 5.67 14.37 18.26
CA ASP A 325 6.57 15.06 19.20
C ASP A 325 7.54 15.98 18.43
N ASP A 326 7.35 17.27 18.70
CA ASP A 326 8.30 18.32 19.08
C ASP A 326 9.61 18.53 18.29
N ASP A 327 9.74 19.79 17.85
CA ASP A 327 10.91 20.44 17.28
C ASP A 327 12.19 20.19 18.09
N LYS A 328 13.11 19.41 17.52
CA LYS A 328 14.52 19.33 17.94
C LYS A 328 15.49 19.77 16.84
N SER A 329 15.01 20.47 15.81
CA SER A 329 15.84 20.75 14.63
C SER A 329 16.57 22.10 14.68
N GLY A 330 16.10 23.08 15.45
CA GLY A 330 16.71 24.41 15.43
C GLY A 330 16.69 25.09 14.06
N ILE A 331 15.85 24.60 13.13
CA ILE A 331 15.71 25.14 11.78
C ILE A 331 14.55 26.14 11.77
N ASN A 332 14.86 27.40 11.50
CA ASN A 332 13.88 28.48 11.35
C ASN A 332 13.26 28.44 9.95
N TRP A 333 12.03 27.92 9.82
CA TRP A 333 11.32 27.80 8.54
C TRP A 333 10.54 29.08 8.15
N PRO A 334 10.40 29.40 6.84
CA PRO A 334 9.68 30.60 6.40
C PRO A 334 8.17 30.59 6.77
N PRO A 335 7.56 31.72 7.18
CA PRO A 335 6.22 31.75 7.79
C PRO A 335 5.05 31.23 6.93
N HIS A 336 5.20 31.18 5.61
CA HIS A 336 4.11 30.86 4.68
C HIS A 336 3.91 29.34 4.45
N LEU A 337 4.85 28.49 4.89
CA LEU A 337 4.78 27.02 4.76
C LEU A 337 4.20 26.32 5.99
N LYS A 338 3.96 27.06 7.09
CA LYS A 338 3.52 26.51 8.38
C LYS A 338 2.03 26.14 8.41
N TYR A 339 1.23 26.68 7.48
CA TYR A 339 -0.23 26.79 7.63
C TYR A 339 -1.06 26.24 6.48
N GLY A 340 -0.37 25.62 5.51
CA GLY A 340 -0.96 24.86 4.43
C GLY A 340 -0.04 23.67 4.17
N THR A 341 -0.30 22.55 4.84
CA THR A 341 0.72 21.49 4.91
C THR A 341 0.86 20.75 3.58
N LYS A 342 2.14 20.55 3.25
CA LYS A 342 2.64 19.55 2.30
C LYS A 342 2.13 18.12 2.59
N ASP A 343 1.60 17.84 3.80
CA ASP A 343 1.36 16.46 4.27
C ASP A 343 0.04 16.18 5.02
N HIS A 344 -0.89 17.12 5.17
CA HIS A 344 -2.25 16.83 5.65
C HIS A 344 -3.29 17.33 4.64
N PRO A 345 -3.67 16.51 3.63
CA PRO A 345 -4.77 16.88 2.76
C PRO A 345 -5.97 17.19 3.63
N HIS A 346 -6.55 18.38 3.42
CA HIS A 346 -7.75 18.77 4.12
C HIS A 346 -8.76 17.60 4.07
N PRO A 347 -9.29 17.11 5.20
CA PRO A 347 -10.10 15.90 5.24
C PRO A 347 -11.32 15.97 4.30
N HIS A 348 -11.81 17.19 4.05
CA HIS A 348 -12.90 17.49 3.12
C HIS A 348 -12.45 17.97 1.73
N ARG A 349 -11.16 17.87 1.38
CA ARG A 349 -10.57 18.32 0.10
C ARG A 349 -10.84 19.81 -0.24
N LYS A 350 -10.90 20.67 0.78
CA LYS A 350 -11.04 22.12 0.61
C LYS A 350 -9.71 22.74 0.15
N PRO A 351 -9.73 23.86 -0.58
CA PRO A 351 -8.53 24.64 -0.88
C PRO A 351 -7.81 25.03 0.41
N VAL A 352 -6.49 25.05 0.32
CA VAL A 352 -5.60 25.42 1.44
C VAL A 352 -5.66 26.92 1.65
N TRP A 353 -5.85 27.35 2.90
CA TRP A 353 -5.82 28.77 3.26
C TRP A 353 -4.42 29.35 3.18
N THR A 354 -4.34 30.67 2.99
CA THR A 354 -3.07 31.37 3.21
C THR A 354 -2.70 31.36 4.70
N ALA A 355 -1.42 31.55 5.01
CA ALA A 355 -0.94 31.70 6.38
C ALA A 355 -1.69 32.80 7.16
N GLN A 356 -1.90 33.94 6.50
CA GLN A 356 -2.62 35.07 7.08
C GLN A 356 -4.09 34.74 7.32
N GLU A 357 -4.77 34.16 6.32
CA GLU A 357 -6.16 33.74 6.45
C GLU A 357 -6.35 32.77 7.62
N ARG A 358 -5.45 31.79 7.78
CA ARG A 358 -5.52 30.85 8.90
C ARG A 358 -5.33 31.55 10.25
N VAL A 359 -4.36 32.47 10.36
CA VAL A 359 -4.14 33.26 11.58
C VAL A 359 -5.37 34.11 11.91
N ASP A 360 -5.93 34.79 10.91
CA ASP A 360 -7.11 35.65 11.07
C ASP A 360 -8.33 34.82 11.52
N ARG A 361 -8.54 33.66 10.89
CA ARG A 361 -9.64 32.75 11.25
C ARG A 361 -9.44 32.12 12.63
N GLN A 362 -8.22 31.72 12.99
CA GLN A 362 -7.93 31.21 14.34
C GLN A 362 -8.16 32.30 15.39
N ALA A 363 -7.74 33.53 15.13
CA ALA A 363 -7.95 34.66 16.04
C ALA A 363 -9.46 34.97 16.20
N ALA A 364 -10.24 34.83 15.13
CA ALA A 364 -11.69 35.01 15.14
C ALA A 364 -12.45 33.96 15.95
N LEU A 365 -11.84 32.81 16.29
CA LEU A 365 -12.47 31.80 17.14
C LEU A 365 -12.79 32.35 18.54
N GLY A 366 -12.03 33.33 19.03
CA GLY A 366 -12.25 33.92 20.36
C GLY A 366 -12.05 32.94 21.53
N ILE A 367 -11.32 31.84 21.31
CA ILE A 367 -11.02 30.80 22.31
C ILE A 367 -9.55 30.91 22.73
N ASP A 368 -9.27 30.77 24.02
CA ASP A 368 -7.89 30.64 24.52
C ASP A 368 -7.34 29.25 24.17
N LEU A 369 -6.44 29.22 23.17
CA LEU A 369 -5.79 28.01 22.69
C LEU A 369 -4.48 27.70 23.42
N HIS A 370 -4.13 28.41 24.50
CA HIS A 370 -2.89 28.20 25.27
C HIS A 370 -1.60 28.31 24.45
N GLY A 371 -1.64 29.07 23.35
CA GLY A 371 -0.53 29.20 22.40
C GLY A 371 -0.46 28.09 21.33
N GLU A 372 -1.44 27.18 21.29
CA GLU A 372 -1.53 26.15 20.27
C GLU A 372 -1.92 26.74 18.91
N GLU A 373 -1.21 26.28 17.87
CA GLU A 373 -1.53 26.58 16.48
C GLU A 373 -2.35 25.43 15.89
N LEU A 374 -3.60 25.72 15.53
CA LEU A 374 -4.51 24.75 14.95
C LEU A 374 -4.31 24.62 13.43
N TYR A 375 -4.51 23.41 12.93
CA TYR A 375 -4.62 23.15 11.50
C TYR A 375 -5.93 23.71 10.94
N GLN A 376 -5.97 24.00 9.64
CA GLN A 376 -7.17 24.51 8.94
C GLN A 376 -8.44 23.73 9.29
N HIS A 377 -8.40 22.40 9.21
CA HIS A 377 -9.57 21.57 9.46
C HIS A 377 -10.01 21.53 10.93
N GLU A 378 -9.09 21.79 11.86
CA GLU A 378 -9.43 21.95 13.28
C GLU A 378 -10.13 23.29 13.50
N ILE A 379 -9.64 24.37 12.88
CA ILE A 379 -10.31 25.67 12.88
C ILE A 379 -11.70 25.55 12.27
N GLU A 380 -11.85 24.92 11.10
CA GLU A 380 -13.16 24.71 10.49
C GLU A 380 -14.12 23.89 11.38
N SER A 381 -13.61 22.89 12.10
CA SER A 381 -14.42 22.09 13.03
C SER A 381 -14.93 22.95 14.19
N VAL A 382 -14.07 23.81 14.75
CA VAL A 382 -14.42 24.73 15.83
C VAL A 382 -15.42 25.78 15.33
N GLU A 383 -15.19 26.38 14.15
CA GLU A 383 -16.11 27.34 13.54
C GLU A 383 -17.50 26.74 13.34
N ARG A 384 -17.59 25.50 12.84
CA ARG A 384 -18.87 24.81 12.66
C ARG A 384 -19.55 24.48 13.99
N MET A 385 -18.80 24.08 15.03
CA MET A 385 -19.34 23.92 16.38
C MET A 385 -19.93 25.24 16.90
N GLN A 386 -19.20 26.34 16.79
CA GLN A 386 -19.66 27.67 17.22
C GLN A 386 -20.86 28.16 16.42
N ALA A 387 -20.89 27.91 15.12
CA ALA A 387 -22.04 28.22 14.26
C ALA A 387 -23.31 27.45 14.67
N LEU A 388 -23.15 26.29 15.30
CA LEU A 388 -24.23 25.49 15.89
C LEU A 388 -24.56 25.90 17.34
N GLY A 389 -23.97 26.98 17.84
CA GLY A 389 -24.18 27.49 19.19
C GLY A 389 -23.42 26.74 20.28
N ALA A 390 -22.44 25.91 19.93
CA ALA A 390 -21.60 25.24 20.92
C ALA A 390 -20.55 26.20 21.49
N GLU A 391 -20.43 26.22 22.81
CA GLU A 391 -19.39 26.93 23.54
C GLU A 391 -18.27 25.96 23.92
N LEU A 392 -17.04 26.27 23.52
CA LEU A 392 -15.88 25.39 23.71
C LEU A 392 -14.83 26.08 24.57
N LYS A 393 -14.29 25.34 25.54
CA LYS A 393 -13.10 25.71 26.30
C LYS A 393 -11.96 24.78 25.91
N TRP A 394 -10.92 25.31 25.26
CA TRP A 394 -9.77 24.50 24.83
C TRP A 394 -8.98 23.96 26.01
N ILE A 395 -8.60 22.68 25.94
CA ILE A 395 -7.78 22.04 26.97
C ILE A 395 -6.32 22.20 26.57
N ARG A 396 -5.52 22.73 27.50
CA ARG A 396 -4.07 22.88 27.33
C ARG A 396 -3.41 21.51 27.15
N ARG A 397 -2.65 21.32 26.07
CA ARG A 397 -1.76 20.16 25.95
C ARG A 397 -0.69 20.14 27.03
N LEU A 398 -0.42 18.96 27.55
CA LEU A 398 0.70 18.75 28.46
C LEU A 398 1.97 18.63 27.59
N GLY A 399 2.88 19.59 27.70
CA GLY A 399 4.05 19.75 26.81
C GLY A 399 5.19 18.75 27.04
N THR A 400 4.88 17.52 27.47
CA THR A 400 5.86 16.44 27.67
C THR A 400 5.57 15.31 26.68
N GLU A 401 6.61 14.96 25.92
CA GLU A 401 6.69 13.81 25.02
C GLU A 401 6.08 12.57 25.68
N GLY A 402 4.95 12.12 25.13
CA GLY A 402 4.22 10.92 25.58
C GLY A 402 2.87 11.11 26.32
N GLN A 403 2.51 12.31 26.76
CA GLN A 403 1.23 12.56 27.45
C GLN A 403 0.05 12.81 26.49
N THR A 404 -1.19 12.57 26.93
CA THR A 404 -2.39 12.81 26.10
C THR A 404 -3.50 13.55 26.85
N THR A 405 -4.10 14.56 26.21
CA THR A 405 -5.26 15.32 26.70
C THR A 405 -6.40 15.25 25.69
N ASN A 406 -7.66 15.40 26.12
CA ASN A 406 -8.77 15.74 25.21
C ASN A 406 -8.53 17.12 24.56
N ASP A 407 -9.23 17.39 23.45
CA ASP A 407 -9.03 18.62 22.68
C ASP A 407 -9.73 19.82 23.34
N ALA A 408 -10.97 19.64 23.81
CA ALA A 408 -11.77 20.70 24.41
C ALA A 408 -12.79 20.18 25.42
N VAL A 409 -13.30 21.09 26.27
CA VAL A 409 -14.54 20.92 27.02
C VAL A 409 -15.66 21.60 26.24
N TRP A 410 -16.72 20.87 25.92
CA TRP A 410 -17.95 21.42 25.38
C TRP A 410 -18.91 21.77 26.51
N ILE A 411 -19.08 23.08 26.73
CA ILE A 411 -19.88 23.64 27.81
C ILE A 411 -21.37 23.35 27.57
N GLY A 412 -22.00 22.69 28.54
CA GLY A 412 -23.38 22.22 28.41
C GLY A 412 -23.63 21.27 27.22
N GLY A 413 -22.58 20.60 26.72
CA GLY A 413 -22.66 19.71 25.56
C GLY A 413 -23.25 18.34 25.84
N GLY A 414 -23.17 17.87 27.08
CA GLY A 414 -23.74 16.60 27.52
C GLY A 414 -25.03 16.78 28.32
N GLU A 415 -25.67 15.65 28.63
CA GLU A 415 -26.88 15.59 29.44
C GLU A 415 -26.73 14.50 30.51
N ASP A 416 -27.02 14.83 31.76
CA ASP A 416 -27.03 13.84 32.83
C ASP A 416 -28.32 12.99 32.81
N ARG A 417 -28.37 11.93 33.63
CA ARG A 417 -29.55 11.04 33.74
C ARG A 417 -30.86 11.76 34.14
N ARG A 418 -30.81 13.03 34.54
CA ARG A 418 -31.95 13.85 34.96
C ARG A 418 -32.29 14.94 33.93
N GLY A 419 -31.68 14.91 32.75
CA GLY A 419 -31.93 15.89 31.70
C GLY A 419 -31.22 17.23 31.89
N ARG A 420 -30.25 17.32 32.80
CA ARG A 420 -29.53 18.58 33.04
C ARG A 420 -28.31 18.65 32.13
N ARG A 421 -28.09 19.80 31.50
CA ARG A 421 -26.91 20.05 30.68
C ARG A 421 -25.65 20.00 31.54
N THR A 422 -24.63 19.30 31.06
CA THR A 422 -23.33 19.14 31.72
C THR A 422 -22.20 19.41 30.76
N ASP A 423 -21.08 19.89 31.30
CA ASP A 423 -19.85 20.04 30.54
C ASP A 423 -19.25 18.67 30.25
N ILE A 424 -18.79 18.46 29.02
CA ILE A 424 -18.17 17.18 28.61
C ILE A 424 -16.84 17.43 27.92
N GLU A 425 -15.83 16.63 28.26
CA GLU A 425 -14.55 16.61 27.56
C GLU A 425 -14.70 15.85 26.24
N ILE A 426 -14.35 16.47 25.13
CA ILE A 426 -14.51 15.94 23.78
C ILE A 426 -13.18 15.85 23.04
N GLU A 427 -13.10 14.87 22.14
CA GLU A 427 -12.09 14.81 21.09
C GLU A 427 -12.72 15.33 19.79
N LEU A 428 -12.10 16.33 19.18
CA LEU A 428 -12.48 16.87 17.87
C LEU A 428 -11.66 16.18 16.79
N LYS A 429 -12.32 15.61 15.78
CA LYS A 429 -11.63 15.02 14.62
C LYS A 429 -12.38 15.32 13.33
N ALA A 430 -11.65 15.64 12.28
CA ALA A 430 -12.22 15.80 10.94
C ALA A 430 -11.79 14.65 10.02
N THR A 431 -12.73 14.07 9.26
CA THR A 431 -12.46 12.94 8.37
C THR A 431 -13.50 12.82 7.26
N LYS A 432 -13.44 11.76 6.46
CA LYS A 432 -14.42 11.49 5.38
C LYS A 432 -15.69 10.86 5.95
N ALA A 433 -16.83 11.10 5.29
CA ALA A 433 -18.11 10.42 5.53
C ALA A 433 -18.05 8.92 5.17
N LYS A 434 -17.27 8.16 5.91
CA LYS A 434 -17.04 6.72 5.72
C LYS A 434 -16.74 6.07 7.05
N GLN A 435 -17.49 5.02 7.37
CA GLN A 435 -17.35 4.26 8.61
C GLN A 435 -15.90 3.89 8.93
N SER A 436 -15.17 3.31 7.97
CA SER A 436 -13.77 2.92 8.19
C SER A 436 -12.86 4.10 8.58
N SER A 437 -13.14 5.29 8.05
CA SER A 437 -12.35 6.51 8.31
C SER A 437 -12.65 7.11 9.68
N ILE A 438 -13.93 7.10 10.09
CA ILE A 438 -14.37 7.53 11.41
C ILE A 438 -13.82 6.58 12.49
N ILE A 439 -13.92 5.26 12.26
CA ILE A 439 -13.35 4.26 13.16
C ILE A 439 -11.84 4.41 13.29
N ASP A 440 -11.12 4.65 12.20
CA ASP A 440 -9.66 4.79 12.22
C ASP A 440 -9.20 5.98 13.07
N VAL A 441 -9.87 7.15 12.98
CA VAL A 441 -9.49 8.32 13.80
C VAL A 441 -9.75 8.08 15.29
N ILE A 442 -10.90 7.49 15.66
CA ILE A 442 -11.22 7.14 17.06
C ILE A 442 -10.20 6.12 17.60
N THR A 443 -9.88 5.10 16.80
CA THR A 443 -8.92 4.05 17.20
C THR A 443 -7.53 4.61 17.48
N LYS A 444 -7.06 5.55 16.67
CA LYS A 444 -5.74 6.16 16.87
C LYS A 444 -5.68 6.94 18.18
N CYS A 445 -6.77 7.60 18.58
CA CYS A 445 -6.84 8.27 19.89
C CYS A 445 -6.72 7.25 21.03
N PHE A 446 -7.41 6.12 20.96
CA PHE A 446 -7.26 5.04 21.95
C PHE A 446 -5.85 4.46 22.01
N VAL A 447 -5.25 4.16 20.85
CA VAL A 447 -3.88 3.60 20.81
C VAL A 447 -2.87 4.55 21.43
N ARG A 448 -3.02 5.86 21.23
CA ARG A 448 -2.13 6.86 21.86
C ARG A 448 -2.30 6.90 23.37
N ALA A 449 -3.55 6.95 23.84
CA ALA A 449 -3.82 6.96 25.27
C ALA A 449 -3.37 5.66 25.94
N GLU A 450 -3.49 4.50 25.28
CA GLU A 450 -2.96 3.23 25.76
C GLU A 450 -1.42 3.22 25.82
N LYS A 451 -0.75 3.80 24.83
CA LYS A 451 0.72 3.95 24.87
C LYS A 451 1.17 4.83 26.03
N ALA A 452 0.47 5.92 26.29
CA ALA A 452 0.73 6.81 27.41
C ALA A 452 0.52 6.05 28.75
N ASP A 453 -0.61 5.39 28.91
CA ASP A 453 -0.93 4.56 30.08
C ASP A 453 0.13 3.48 30.34
N ARG A 454 0.54 2.73 29.32
CA ARG A 454 1.59 1.70 29.42
C ARG A 454 2.95 2.25 29.86
N ARG A 455 3.25 3.52 29.56
CA ARG A 455 4.48 4.19 29.99
C ARG A 455 4.35 4.83 31.38
N GLY A 456 3.15 4.84 31.97
CA GLY A 456 2.85 5.57 33.20
C GLY A 456 2.69 7.07 33.00
N ASP A 457 2.49 7.52 31.75
CA ASP A 457 2.28 8.92 31.41
C ASP A 457 0.84 9.36 31.70
N ALA A 458 0.66 10.66 31.97
CA ALA A 458 -0.66 11.26 32.07
C ALA A 458 -1.44 11.07 30.76
N HIS A 459 -2.66 10.56 30.85
CA HIS A 459 -3.48 10.25 29.70
C HIS A 459 -4.96 10.55 29.93
N ALA A 460 -5.68 10.79 28.84
CA ALA A 460 -7.12 10.95 28.86
C ALA A 460 -7.85 9.67 28.41
N ASP A 461 -9.04 9.43 28.95
CA ASP A 461 -9.81 8.20 28.66
C ASP A 461 -10.39 8.16 27.25
N LYS A 462 -10.58 9.34 26.62
CA LYS A 462 -11.15 9.50 25.28
C LYS A 462 -12.58 8.95 25.15
N LYS A 463 -13.52 9.49 25.92
CA LYS A 463 -14.89 8.97 26.02
C LYS A 463 -15.88 9.58 25.02
N ASN A 464 -15.71 10.86 24.68
CA ASN A 464 -16.66 11.60 23.85
C ASN A 464 -15.97 12.12 22.59
N PHE A 465 -16.60 11.93 21.43
CA PHE A 465 -16.05 12.33 20.14
C PHE A 465 -17.04 13.18 19.36
N VAL A 466 -16.57 14.29 18.79
CA VAL A 466 -17.27 15.01 17.73
C VAL A 466 -16.48 14.86 16.44
N ILE A 467 -17.12 14.27 15.43
CA ILE A 467 -16.48 13.93 14.15
C ILE A 467 -17.05 14.80 13.04
N ASP A 468 -16.21 15.65 12.48
CA ASP A 468 -16.54 16.51 11.35
C ASP A 468 -16.31 15.81 10.01
N ILE A 469 -17.42 15.49 9.32
CA ILE A 469 -17.40 14.89 7.97
C ILE A 469 -17.64 15.91 6.85
N GLY A 470 -17.69 17.20 7.19
CA GLY A 470 -17.86 18.33 6.28
C GLY A 470 -19.18 18.29 5.54
N ASP A 471 -19.11 18.44 4.22
CA ASP A 471 -20.28 18.39 3.33
C ASP A 471 -20.78 16.95 3.05
N GLY A 472 -20.07 15.95 3.60
CA GLY A 472 -20.44 14.54 3.50
C GLY A 472 -21.70 14.21 4.29
N GLU A 473 -22.42 13.18 3.85
CA GLU A 473 -23.74 12.81 4.38
C GLU A 473 -23.66 11.70 5.43
N LEU A 474 -24.33 11.91 6.57
CA LEU A 474 -24.63 10.83 7.51
C LEU A 474 -25.87 10.04 7.04
N THR A 475 -25.65 9.07 6.16
CA THR A 475 -26.72 8.16 5.72
C THR A 475 -27.20 7.25 6.87
N ASP A 476 -28.43 6.76 6.82
CA ASP A 476 -28.98 5.79 7.80
C ASP A 476 -28.08 4.56 7.98
N THR A 477 -27.49 4.09 6.89
CA THR A 477 -26.56 2.96 6.93
C THR A 477 -25.27 3.32 7.66
N LEU A 478 -24.71 4.50 7.42
CA LEU A 478 -23.53 4.97 8.15
C LEU A 478 -23.86 5.17 9.63
N ASN A 479 -24.99 5.78 9.96
CA ASN A 479 -25.45 5.98 11.34
C ASN A 479 -25.56 4.64 12.08
N ARG A 480 -26.28 3.66 11.51
CA ARG A 480 -26.40 2.31 12.06
C ARG A 480 -25.05 1.59 12.20
N GLN A 481 -24.11 1.83 11.30
CA GLN A 481 -22.78 1.23 11.40
C GLN A 481 -21.94 1.84 12.53
N LEU A 482 -22.16 3.11 12.86
CA LEU A 482 -21.47 3.82 13.93
C LEU A 482 -22.08 3.48 15.30
N SER A 483 -23.40 3.30 15.41
CA SER A 483 -24.05 2.90 16.66
C SER A 483 -23.51 1.58 17.22
N MET A 484 -23.21 0.62 16.34
CA MET A 484 -22.62 -0.69 16.70
C MET A 484 -21.11 -0.63 17.05
N PHE A 485 -20.50 0.55 17.20
CA PHE A 485 -19.05 0.65 17.41
C PHE A 485 -18.58 -0.07 18.68
N ASN A 486 -19.27 0.15 19.81
CA ASN A 486 -18.93 -0.44 21.09
C ASN A 486 -19.16 -1.95 21.10
N GLU A 487 -20.32 -2.39 20.61
CA GLU A 487 -20.64 -3.82 20.48
C GLU A 487 -19.57 -4.60 19.70
N ARG A 488 -19.13 -4.08 18.56
CA ARG A 488 -18.07 -4.69 17.72
C ARG A 488 -16.70 -4.73 18.38
N ARG A 489 -16.53 -4.05 19.51
CA ARG A 489 -15.27 -3.93 20.26
C ARG A 489 -15.36 -4.51 21.67
N ARG A 490 -16.48 -5.12 22.04
CA ARG A 490 -16.73 -5.68 23.38
C ARG A 490 -15.61 -6.60 23.86
N ASP A 491 -15.04 -7.39 22.95
CA ASP A 491 -14.00 -8.39 23.28
C ASP A 491 -12.56 -7.89 23.06
N ARG A 492 -12.35 -6.58 22.79
CA ARG A 492 -11.00 -6.01 22.64
C ARG A 492 -10.40 -5.66 23.99
N ILE A 493 -9.10 -5.87 24.13
CA ILE A 493 -8.32 -5.55 25.34
C ILE A 493 -7.33 -4.43 25.00
N PRO A 494 -7.34 -3.28 25.71
CA PRO A 494 -8.31 -2.86 26.74
C PRO A 494 -9.69 -2.50 26.14
N PRO A 495 -10.79 -2.66 26.90
CA PRO A 495 -12.15 -2.44 26.40
C PRO A 495 -12.52 -0.95 26.41
N ARG A 496 -11.73 -0.10 25.73
CA ARG A 496 -12.05 1.33 25.62
C ARG A 496 -13.28 1.50 24.74
N GLN A 497 -14.35 2.02 25.36
CA GLN A 497 -15.64 2.31 24.74
C GLN A 497 -15.84 3.82 24.64
N ILE A 498 -16.66 4.24 23.67
CA ILE A 498 -17.11 5.63 23.60
C ILE A 498 -18.42 5.77 24.35
N GLU A 499 -18.56 6.82 25.14
CA GLU A 499 -19.79 7.18 25.84
C GLU A 499 -20.66 8.08 24.96
N GLY A 500 -20.06 8.99 24.20
CA GLY A 500 -20.77 9.89 23.29
C GLY A 500 -20.11 10.03 21.93
N LEU A 501 -20.92 10.02 20.87
CA LEU A 501 -20.47 10.21 19.49
C LEU A 501 -21.41 11.16 18.76
N TRP A 502 -20.90 12.31 18.34
CA TRP A 502 -21.64 13.26 17.51
C TRP A 502 -20.97 13.40 16.15
N ILE A 503 -21.77 13.40 15.09
CA ILE A 503 -21.32 13.58 13.71
C ILE A 503 -21.79 14.93 13.21
N MET A 504 -20.84 15.75 12.80
CA MET A 504 -21.11 17.03 12.17
C MET A 504 -21.14 16.86 10.66
N THR A 505 -22.31 17.14 10.07
CA THR A 505 -22.64 16.83 8.67
C THR A 505 -23.52 17.92 8.08
N ARG A 506 -23.12 18.48 6.93
CA ARG A 506 -23.93 19.46 6.18
C ARG A 506 -24.54 20.57 7.06
N GLY A 507 -23.74 21.12 7.98
CA GLY A 507 -24.17 22.20 8.89
C GLY A 507 -25.13 21.76 10.00
N ASN A 508 -25.20 20.46 10.32
CA ASN A 508 -25.93 19.92 11.47
C ASN A 508 -24.98 19.13 12.37
N LEU A 509 -25.37 18.95 13.64
CA LEU A 509 -24.72 18.03 14.57
C LEU A 509 -25.72 16.96 14.98
N VAL A 510 -25.39 15.70 14.73
CA VAL A 510 -26.26 14.55 14.99
C VAL A 510 -25.60 13.64 16.01
N GLU A 511 -26.27 13.36 17.11
CA GLU A 511 -25.84 12.35 18.06
C GLU A 511 -26.12 10.94 17.52
N VAL A 512 -25.13 10.07 17.63
CA VAL A 512 -25.25 8.64 17.30
C VAL A 512 -25.61 7.89 18.57
N GLU A 513 -26.82 7.33 18.61
CA GLU A 513 -27.27 6.49 19.71
C GLU A 513 -26.45 5.19 19.76
N MET A 514 -25.59 5.05 20.75
CA MET A 514 -24.66 3.93 20.89
C MET A 514 -25.36 2.66 21.37
N GLN A 515 -25.02 1.50 20.77
CA GLN A 515 -25.56 0.16 21.12
C GLN A 515 -24.59 -0.70 21.93
#